data_AF-N9Q7M3-F1
#
_entry.id   AF-N9Q7M3-F1
#
_cell.length_a   1.000
_cell.length_b   1.000
_cell.length_c   1.000
_cell.angle_alpha   90.00
_cell.angle_beta   90.00
_cell.angle_gamma   90.00
#
_symmetry.space_group_name_H-M   'P 1'
#
loop_
_entity.id
_entity.type
_entity.pdbx_description
1 polymer ?
#
loop_
_entity_poly.entity_id
_entity_poly.type
_entity_poly.pdbx_seq_one_letter_code
_entity_poly.pdbx_strand_id
1 'polypeptide(L)'
;MAKSTSLTLVYRLSIFYRFALTFVLGYLCMMYLSLSLTSLFVRVLDKAEAIYLAAFIALLFYLIFIIISFCSHSLLKLTLISLGLTGVLFGISVGLN
;
A
#
# COMPACT_ATOMS: atom_id res chain seq x y z
N MET A 1 -13.49 -35.50 13.27
CA MET A 1 -12.25 -35.88 12.56
C MET A 1 -11.42 -34.62 12.30
N ALA A 2 -10.44 -34.34 13.16
CA ALA A 2 -9.51 -33.24 12.95
C ALA A 2 -8.43 -33.70 11.96
N LYS A 3 -8.60 -33.37 10.67
CA LYS A 3 -7.53 -33.55 9.68
C LYS A 3 -6.51 -32.46 9.97
N SER A 4 -5.53 -32.77 10.80
CA SER A 4 -4.30 -31.98 10.96
C SER A 4 -3.52 -32.03 9.66
N THR A 5 -3.98 -31.25 8.68
CA THR A 5 -3.26 -31.01 7.44
C THR A 5 -1.93 -30.40 7.86
N SER A 6 -0.85 -31.17 7.72
CA SER A 6 0.52 -30.66 7.82
C SER A 6 0.58 -29.40 6.96
N LEU A 7 0.63 -28.25 7.62
CA LEU A 7 0.59 -26.96 6.97
C LEU A 7 1.87 -26.88 6.15
N THR A 8 1.79 -27.22 4.86
CA THR A 8 2.94 -27.40 3.99
C THR A 8 3.75 -26.10 4.03
N LEU A 9 5.08 -26.17 4.05
CA LEU A 9 5.97 -25.00 4.05
C LEU A 9 5.55 -23.94 3.01
N VAL A 10 5.04 -24.41 1.86
CA VAL A 10 4.47 -23.60 0.77
C VAL A 10 3.34 -22.66 1.23
N TYR A 11 2.45 -23.12 2.10
CA TYR A 11 1.34 -22.30 2.62
C TYR A 11 1.84 -21.27 3.65
N ARG A 12 2.83 -21.61 4.49
CA ARG A 12 3.46 -20.61 5.38
C ARG A 12 4.19 -19.53 4.58
N LEU A 13 4.96 -19.94 3.58
CA LEU A 13 5.66 -19.05 2.67
C LEU A 13 4.71 -18.15 1.90
N SER A 14 3.55 -18.64 1.46
CA SER A 14 2.58 -17.83 0.74
C SER A 14 1.91 -16.77 1.62
N ILE A 15 1.64 -17.07 2.91
CA ILE A 15 1.14 -16.08 3.88
C ILE A 15 2.23 -15.03 4.14
N PHE A 16 3.46 -15.47 4.39
CA PHE A 16 4.57 -14.54 4.62
C PHE A 16 4.82 -13.64 3.41
N TYR A 17 4.73 -14.19 2.20
CA TYR A 17 4.83 -13.44 0.95
C TYR A 17 3.73 -12.38 0.85
N ARG A 18 2.46 -12.71 1.15
CA ARG A 18 1.37 -11.71 1.18
C ARG A 18 1.68 -10.60 2.17
N PHE A 19 2.09 -10.96 3.38
CA PHE A 19 2.42 -10.00 4.42
C PHE A 19 3.54 -9.07 3.95
N ALA A 20 4.69 -9.63 3.56
CA ALA A 20 5.85 -8.84 3.12
C ALA A 20 5.50 -7.95 1.92
N LEU A 21 4.80 -8.50 0.92
CA LEU A 21 4.43 -7.76 -0.28
C LEU A 21 3.48 -6.60 0.03
N THR A 22 2.42 -6.86 0.78
CA THR A 22 1.43 -5.83 1.15
C THR A 22 2.04 -4.73 2.01
N PHE A 23 2.90 -5.08 2.97
CA PHE A 23 3.54 -4.08 3.81
C PHE A 23 4.56 -3.24 3.05
N VAL A 24 5.42 -3.87 2.24
CA VAL A 24 6.46 -3.16 1.47
C VAL A 24 5.85 -2.32 0.35
N LEU A 25 5.00 -2.89 -0.51
CA LEU A 25 4.36 -2.12 -1.57
C LEU A 25 3.39 -1.08 -1.02
N GLY A 26 2.63 -1.43 0.03
CA GLY A 26 1.74 -0.47 0.68
C GLY A 26 2.50 0.72 1.26
N TYR A 27 3.67 0.49 1.88
CA TYR A 27 4.51 1.56 2.39
C TYR A 27 5.04 2.47 1.26
N LEU A 28 5.52 1.88 0.16
CA LEU A 28 5.94 2.66 -1.01
C LEU A 28 4.79 3.49 -1.58
N CYS A 29 3.61 2.88 -1.71
CA CYS A 29 2.36 3.55 -2.11
C CYS A 29 2.06 4.75 -1.21
N MET A 30 2.07 4.54 0.10
CA MET A 30 1.83 5.56 1.11
C MET A 30 2.83 6.70 1.00
N MET A 31 4.12 6.40 0.82
CA MET A 31 5.18 7.39 0.69
C MET A 31 4.96 8.29 -0.54
N TYR A 32 4.74 7.70 -1.73
CA TYR A 32 4.51 8.46 -2.96
C TYR A 32 3.21 9.26 -2.91
N LEU A 33 2.16 8.68 -2.32
CA LEU A 33 0.88 9.36 -2.12
C LEU A 33 1.05 10.57 -1.19
N SER A 34 1.72 10.40 -0.05
CA SER A 34 1.98 11.49 0.90
C SER A 34 2.79 12.62 0.28
N LEU A 35 3.82 12.29 -0.51
CA LEU A 35 4.64 13.29 -1.21
C LEU A 35 3.82 14.08 -2.22
N SER A 36 3.03 13.37 -3.04
CA SER A 36 2.16 13.96 -4.05
C SER A 36 1.08 14.85 -3.44
N LEU A 37 0.38 14.40 -2.39
CA LEU A 37 -0.61 15.22 -1.69
C LEU A 37 0.01 16.43 -1.01
N THR A 38 1.20 16.30 -0.41
CA THR A 38 1.90 17.43 0.21
C THR A 38 2.18 18.50 -0.84
N SER A 39 2.69 18.13 -2.01
CA SER A 39 2.97 19.06 -3.11
C SER A 39 1.72 19.77 -3.67
N LEU A 40 0.55 19.12 -3.58
CA LEU A 40 -0.73 19.73 -3.96
C LEU A 40 -1.27 20.65 -2.86
N PHE A 41 -1.24 20.21 -1.61
CA PHE A 41 -1.80 20.95 -0.47
C PHE A 41 -0.98 22.18 -0.10
N VAL A 42 0.34 22.18 -0.29
CA VAL A 42 1.17 23.38 -0.08
C VAL A 42 0.77 24.54 -1.01
N ARG A 43 0.05 24.28 -2.11
CA ARG A 43 -0.47 25.34 -2.99
C ARG A 43 -1.69 26.07 -2.43
N VAL A 44 -2.35 25.49 -1.43
CA VAL A 44 -3.65 25.97 -0.90
C VAL A 44 -3.57 26.25 0.61
N LEU A 45 -2.83 25.43 1.35
CA LEU A 45 -2.66 25.51 2.81
C LEU A 45 -1.23 25.88 3.18
N ASP A 46 -1.08 26.31 4.44
CA ASP A 46 0.21 26.53 5.06
C ASP A 46 1.02 25.23 5.16
N LYS A 47 2.35 25.34 5.16
CA LYS A 47 3.25 24.20 4.92
C LYS A 47 3.09 23.10 5.98
N ALA A 48 2.86 23.47 7.23
CA ALA A 48 2.69 22.53 8.34
C ALA A 48 1.37 21.75 8.24
N GLU A 49 0.28 22.44 7.91
CA GLU A 49 -1.06 21.84 7.80
C GLU A 49 -1.15 20.92 6.58
N ALA A 50 -0.55 21.33 5.46
CA ALA A 50 -0.47 20.54 4.24
C ALA A 50 0.22 19.19 4.47
N ILE A 51 1.36 19.18 5.16
CA ILE A 51 2.11 17.95 5.48
C ILE A 51 1.29 17.04 6.41
N TYR A 52 0.67 17.61 7.45
CA TYR A 52 -0.12 16.84 8.41
C TYR A 52 -1.32 16.16 7.75
N LEU A 53 -2.09 16.92 6.95
CA LEU A 53 -3.26 16.40 6.25
C LEU A 53 -2.89 15.34 5.21
N ALA A 54 -1.82 15.57 4.44
CA ALA A 54 -1.32 14.61 3.46
C ALA A 54 -0.87 13.30 4.12
N ALA A 55 -0.13 13.38 5.23
CA ALA A 55 0.30 12.20 5.99
C ALA A 55 -0.89 11.43 6.58
N PHE A 56 -1.91 12.14 7.08
CA PHE A 56 -3.12 11.52 7.63
C PHE A 56 -3.91 10.76 6.56
N ILE A 57 -4.12 11.36 5.39
CA ILE A 57 -4.80 10.69 4.27
C ILE A 57 -4.00 9.48 3.78
N ALA A 58 -2.67 9.60 3.70
CA ALA A 58 -1.80 8.51 3.29
C ALA A 58 -1.83 7.32 4.27
N LEU A 59 -1.90 7.60 5.57
CA LEU A 59 -2.09 6.56 6.60
C LEU A 59 -3.42 5.83 6.43
N LEU A 60 -4.52 6.56 6.21
CA LEU A 60 -5.84 5.95 5.99
C LEU A 60 -5.83 5.06 4.73
N PHE A 61 -5.24 5.56 3.65
CA PHE A 61 -5.08 4.79 2.42
C PHE A 61 -4.26 3.51 2.62
N TYR A 62 -3.13 3.60 3.35
CA TYR A 62 -2.30 2.45 3.67
C TYR A 62 -3.07 1.37 4.46
N LEU A 63 -3.84 1.79 5.47
CA LEU A 63 -4.62 0.89 6.31
C LEU A 63 -5.70 0.17 5.48
N ILE A 64 -6.43 0.90 4.64
CA ILE A 64 -7.42 0.33 3.73
C ILE A 64 -6.76 -0.66 2.76
N PHE A 65 -5.62 -0.29 2.18
CA PHE A 65 -4.87 -1.14 1.25
C PHE A 65 -4.42 -2.45 1.91
N ILE A 66 -3.97 -2.41 3.16
CA ILE A 66 -3.63 -3.60 3.93
C ILE A 66 -4.87 -4.49 4.11
N ILE A 67 -6.00 -3.94 4.56
CA ILE A 67 -7.23 -4.73 4.80
C ILE A 67 -7.70 -5.41 3.51
N ILE A 68 -7.78 -4.68 2.39
CA ILE A 68 -8.19 -5.23 1.09
C ILE A 68 -7.21 -6.32 0.63
N SER A 69 -5.93 -6.13 0.91
CA SER A 69 -4.90 -7.11 0.56
C SER A 69 -5.04 -8.43 1.30
N PHE A 70 -5.35 -8.39 2.59
CA PHE A 70 -5.61 -9.59 3.38
C PHE A 70 -6.93 -10.27 3.01
N CYS A 71 -7.93 -9.49 2.60
CA CYS A 71 -9.24 -10.01 2.15
C CYS A 71 -9.17 -10.68 0.76
N SER A 72 -8.12 -10.39 -0.02
CA SER A 72 -7.98 -10.91 -1.39
C SER A 72 -7.61 -12.39 -1.44
N HIS A 73 -8.42 -13.20 -2.12
CA HIS A 73 -8.21 -14.64 -2.25
C HIS A 73 -7.05 -15.01 -3.21
N SER A 74 -6.76 -14.18 -4.21
CA SER A 74 -5.75 -14.48 -5.26
C SER A 74 -4.47 -13.67 -5.09
N LEU A 75 -3.33 -14.37 -5.00
CA LEU A 75 -1.98 -13.79 -4.89
C LEU A 75 -1.63 -12.94 -6.11
N LEU A 76 -1.82 -13.49 -7.32
CA LEU A 76 -1.41 -12.84 -8.57
C LEU A 76 -2.21 -11.57 -8.87
N LYS A 77 -3.51 -11.58 -8.59
CA LYS A 77 -4.33 -10.37 -8.76
C LYS A 77 -3.87 -9.27 -7.81
N LEU A 78 -3.53 -9.65 -6.58
CA LEU A 78 -3.05 -8.70 -5.58
C LEU A 78 -1.71 -8.07 -5.98
N THR A 79 -0.77 -8.87 -6.48
CA THR A 79 0.53 -8.36 -6.94
C THR A 79 0.38 -7.43 -8.14
N LEU A 80 -0.46 -7.78 -9.13
CA LEU A 80 -0.72 -6.92 -10.28
C LEU A 80 -1.36 -5.58 -9.90
N ILE A 81 -2.38 -5.60 -9.03
CA ILE A 81 -3.06 -4.38 -8.59
C ILE A 81 -2.12 -3.50 -7.78
N SER A 82 -1.39 -4.08 -6.83
CA SER A 82 -0.44 -3.33 -5.99
C SER A 82 0.71 -2.73 -6.81
N LEU A 83 1.27 -3.50 -7.74
CA LEU A 83 2.35 -3.03 -8.62
C LEU A 83 1.86 -1.92 -9.55
N GLY A 84 0.66 -2.09 -10.13
CA GLY A 84 0.03 -1.06 -10.98
C GLY A 84 -0.23 0.22 -10.19
N LEU A 85 -0.77 0.11 -8.98
CA LEU A 85 -1.05 1.24 -8.10
C LEU A 85 0.23 1.99 -7.72
N THR A 86 1.30 1.27 -7.34
CA THR A 86 2.60 1.87 -7.06
C THR A 86 3.19 2.53 -8.31
N GLY A 87 3.06 1.93 -9.49
CA GLY A 87 3.52 2.51 -10.75
C GLY A 87 2.81 3.80 -11.12
N VAL A 88 1.48 3.85 -10.96
CA VAL A 88 0.67 5.06 -11.18
C VAL A 88 1.08 6.16 -10.21
N LEU A 89 1.19 5.86 -8.92
CA LEU A 89 1.58 6.84 -7.90
C LEU A 89 3.01 7.32 -8.07
N PHE A 90 3.92 6.46 -8.50
CA PHE A 90 5.27 6.85 -8.87
C PHE A 90 5.27 7.82 -10.05
N GLY A 91 4.54 7.51 -11.13
CA GLY A 91 4.41 8.40 -12.28
C GLY A 91 3.84 9.77 -11.92
N ILE A 92 2.81 9.80 -11.06
CA ILE A 92 2.23 11.04 -10.54
C ILE A 92 3.27 11.80 -9.71
N SER A 93 3.96 11.13 -8.79
CA SER A 93 4.97 11.74 -7.93
C SER A 93 6.14 12.33 -8.72
N VAL A 94 6.56 11.70 -9.82
CA VAL A 94 7.61 12.22 -10.70
C VAL A 94 7.11 13.38 -11.57
N GLY A 95 5.85 13.36 -12.01
CA GLY A 95 5.28 14.45 -12.81
C GLY A 95 4.95 15.72 -12.02
N LEU A 96 4.77 15.60 -10.69
CA LEU A 96 4.42 16.71 -9.80
C LEU A 96 5.62 17.41 -9.14
N ASN A 97 6.79 16.76 -9.14
CA ASN A 97 8.00 17.20 -8.46
C ASN A 97 9.05 17.66 -9.47
#